data_AF-A0A9E5FSA4-F1
#
_entry.id   AF-A0A9E5FSA4-F1
#
_cell.length_a   1.000
_cell.length_b   1.000
_cell.length_c   1.000
_cell.angle_alpha   90.00
_cell.angle_beta   90.00
_cell.angle_gamma   90.00
#
_symmetry.space_group_name_H-M   'P 1'
#
loop_
_entity.id
_entity.type
_entity.pdbx_description
1 polymer ?
#
loop_
_entity_poly.entity_id
_entity_poly.type
_entity_poly.pdbx_seq_one_letter_code
_entity_poly.pdbx_strand_id
1 'polypeptide(L)'
;MGSLIRIIDYPPEPRDPVERKKMFEAMFSKLFPDGRHLPPDAVHPGMHTTESIDYAIVLQGEIYAVMEEGEKLMRAGDVLIQRGTAHAWSNRSNEFARICFVLIDGKRG
;
A
#
# COMPACT_ATOMS: atom_id res chain seq x y z
N MET A 1 10.99 -10.22 17.74
CA MET A 1 10.53 -8.91 17.27
C MET A 1 11.69 -8.22 16.58
N GLY A 2 11.55 -8.01 15.28
CA GLY A 2 12.49 -7.23 14.47
C GLY A 2 11.70 -6.26 13.60
N SER A 3 12.39 -5.28 13.03
CA SER A 3 11.80 -4.36 12.06
C SER A 3 12.28 -4.72 10.66
N LEU A 4 11.40 -4.65 9.69
CA LEU A 4 11.74 -4.80 8.28
C LEU A 4 11.61 -3.45 7.60
N ILE A 5 12.63 -3.05 6.83
CA ILE A 5 12.55 -1.89 5.95
C ILE A 5 12.38 -2.40 4.52
N ARG A 6 11.36 -1.92 3.82
CA ARG A 6 11.08 -2.27 2.41
C ARG A 6 10.87 -1.00 1.61
N ILE A 7 11.63 -0.84 0.53
CA ILE A 7 11.40 0.25 -0.43
C ILE A 7 10.67 -0.33 -1.63
N ILE A 8 9.55 0.26 -1.99
CA ILE A 8 8.70 -0.19 -3.09
C ILE A 8 8.52 0.95 -4.09
N ASP A 9 8.71 0.61 -5.36
CA ASP A 9 8.35 1.46 -6.50
C ASP A 9 6.98 1.04 -7.03
N TYR A 10 6.01 1.95 -6.93
CA TYR A 10 4.66 1.77 -7.46
C TYR A 10 4.59 2.38 -8.86
N PRO A 11 4.39 1.57 -9.91
CA PRO A 11 4.13 2.11 -11.25
C PRO A 11 2.76 2.79 -11.30
N PRO A 12 2.52 3.66 -12.30
CA PRO A 12 1.19 4.13 -12.65
C PRO A 12 0.20 2.99 -12.83
N GLU A 13 -1.01 3.14 -12.29
CA GLU A 13 -2.09 2.19 -12.52
C GLU A 13 -2.58 2.22 -13.97
N PRO A 14 -2.79 1.03 -14.58
CA PRO A 14 -3.51 0.94 -15.83
C PRO A 14 -4.92 1.53 -15.69
N ARG A 15 -5.34 2.29 -16.71
CA ARG A 15 -6.73 2.79 -16.80
C ARG A 15 -7.72 1.64 -17.01
N ASP A 16 -7.32 0.65 -17.79
CA ASP A 16 -8.10 -0.56 -18.03
C ASP A 16 -8.30 -1.36 -16.72
N PRO A 17 -9.54 -1.63 -16.29
CA PRO A 17 -9.81 -2.32 -15.03
C PRO A 17 -9.27 -3.75 -14.95
N VAL A 18 -9.21 -4.46 -16.09
CA VAL A 18 -8.75 -5.85 -16.14
C VAL A 18 -7.24 -5.89 -15.95
N GLU A 19 -6.50 -5.03 -16.67
CA GLU A 19 -5.05 -4.90 -16.51
C GLU A 19 -4.67 -4.38 -15.13
N ARG A 20 -5.44 -3.42 -14.58
CA ARG A 20 -5.25 -2.93 -13.21
C ARG A 20 -5.41 -4.05 -12.19
N LYS A 21 -6.44 -4.89 -12.31
CA LYS A 21 -6.65 -6.05 -11.43
C LYS A 21 -5.48 -7.02 -11.51
N LYS A 22 -5.04 -7.40 -12.71
CA LYS A 22 -3.87 -8.28 -12.91
C LYS A 22 -2.60 -7.71 -12.29
N MET A 23 -2.37 -6.40 -12.45
CA MET A 23 -1.23 -5.72 -11.84
C MET A 23 -1.26 -5.86 -10.32
N PHE A 24 -2.39 -5.60 -9.68
CA PHE A 24 -2.50 -5.71 -8.22
C PHE A 24 -2.33 -7.14 -7.70
N GLU A 25 -2.92 -8.13 -8.37
CA GLU A 25 -2.72 -9.54 -8.04
C GLU A 25 -1.24 -9.93 -8.11
N ALA A 26 -0.53 -9.48 -9.16
CA ALA A 26 0.89 -9.76 -9.35
C ALA A 26 1.81 -9.01 -8.38
N MET A 27 1.52 -7.73 -8.11
CA MET A 27 2.26 -6.91 -7.14
C MET A 27 2.08 -7.46 -5.73
N PHE A 28 0.87 -7.87 -5.35
CA PHE A 28 0.58 -8.31 -3.99
C PHE A 28 1.36 -9.56 -3.59
N SER A 29 1.34 -10.61 -4.43
CA SER A 29 2.04 -11.86 -4.09
C SER A 29 3.54 -11.70 -3.91
N LYS A 30 4.13 -10.66 -4.51
CA LYS A 30 5.56 -10.37 -4.44
C LYS A 30 5.95 -9.35 -3.38
N LEU A 31 5.11 -8.33 -3.17
CA LEU A 31 5.47 -7.15 -2.37
C LEU A 31 4.89 -7.18 -0.95
N PHE A 32 3.83 -7.95 -0.70
CA PHE A 32 3.17 -8.05 0.61
C PHE A 32 2.94 -9.52 1.01
N PRO A 33 3.99 -10.35 1.10
CA PRO A 33 3.84 -11.75 1.49
C PRO A 33 3.21 -11.91 2.90
N ASP A 34 3.38 -10.91 3.75
CA ASP A 34 2.88 -10.87 5.13
C ASP A 34 1.48 -10.22 5.25
N GLY A 35 0.91 -9.77 4.12
CA GLY A 35 -0.40 -9.13 4.07
C GLY A 35 -1.53 -10.14 4.02
N ARG A 36 -2.60 -9.91 4.78
CA ARG A 36 -3.88 -10.61 4.63
C ARG A 36 -4.80 -9.82 3.71
N HIS A 37 -5.10 -10.38 2.54
CA HIS A 37 -6.01 -9.79 1.55
C HIS A 37 -7.44 -9.70 2.07
N LEU A 38 -8.15 -8.62 1.72
CA LEU A 38 -9.57 -8.46 2.00
C LEU A 38 -10.44 -8.91 0.81
N PRO A 39 -11.73 -9.18 1.02
CA PRO A 39 -12.60 -9.73 -0.02
C PRO A 39 -12.68 -8.87 -1.30
N PRO A 40 -13.08 -9.46 -2.45
CA PRO A 40 -13.02 -8.81 -3.77
C PRO A 40 -13.91 -7.56 -3.94
N ASP A 41 -14.89 -7.38 -3.05
CA ASP A 41 -15.80 -6.23 -2.98
C ASP A 41 -15.25 -5.08 -2.12
N ALA A 42 -14.00 -5.17 -1.66
CA ALA A 42 -13.32 -4.09 -0.97
C ALA A 42 -13.21 -2.82 -1.86
N VAL A 43 -13.08 -1.67 -1.20
CA VAL A 43 -12.98 -0.33 -1.82
C VAL A 43 -11.88 -0.26 -2.88
N HIS A 44 -10.83 -1.07 -2.77
CA HIS A 44 -9.73 -1.13 -3.72
C HIS A 44 -9.19 -2.56 -3.87
N PRO A 45 -8.82 -3.03 -5.07
CA PRO A 45 -8.32 -4.39 -5.31
C PRO A 45 -7.00 -4.72 -4.59
N GLY A 46 -6.26 -3.70 -4.14
CA GLY A 46 -5.04 -3.86 -3.34
C GLY A 46 -5.26 -3.88 -1.82
N MET A 47 -6.50 -3.92 -1.35
CA MET A 47 -6.82 -3.79 0.07
C MET A 47 -6.32 -4.99 0.88
N HIS A 48 -5.54 -4.72 1.91
CA HIS A 48 -4.99 -5.74 2.80
C HIS A 48 -4.80 -5.21 4.22
N THR A 49 -4.54 -6.12 5.15
CA THR A 49 -4.15 -5.80 6.52
C THR A 49 -2.86 -6.52 6.88
N THR A 50 -2.07 -5.94 7.76
CA THR A 50 -0.86 -6.53 8.34
C THR A 50 -1.00 -6.55 9.86
N GLU A 51 -0.34 -7.49 10.53
CA GLU A 51 -0.17 -7.46 11.99
C GLU A 51 1.09 -6.66 12.34
N SER A 52 1.09 -5.37 11.97
CA SER A 52 2.24 -4.49 12.17
C SER A 52 1.82 -3.04 12.39
N ILE A 53 2.75 -2.26 12.93
CA ILE A 53 2.73 -0.80 12.79
C ILE A 53 3.73 -0.46 11.68
N ASP A 54 3.25 0.24 10.66
CA ASP A 54 4.03 0.59 9.48
C ASP A 54 4.18 2.11 9.37
N TYR A 55 5.41 2.58 9.17
CA TYR A 55 5.68 3.94 8.73
C TYR A 55 5.87 3.95 7.23
N ALA A 56 4.92 4.51 6.50
CA ALA A 56 4.98 4.67 5.05
C ALA A 56 5.45 6.09 4.70
N ILE A 57 6.69 6.20 4.24
CA ILE A 57 7.38 7.46 3.95
C ILE A 57 7.48 7.59 2.44
N VAL A 58 6.83 8.60 1.86
CA VAL A 58 6.91 8.85 0.42
C VAL A 58 8.24 9.52 0.11
N LEU A 59 9.10 8.86 -0.66
CA LEU A 59 10.41 9.37 -1.06
C LEU A 59 10.34 10.15 -2.38
N GLN A 60 9.47 9.74 -3.30
CA GLN A 60 9.33 10.33 -4.63
C GLN A 60 7.91 10.15 -5.15
N GLY A 61 7.44 11.11 -5.94
CA GLY A 61 6.14 11.04 -6.62
C GLY A 61 4.97 11.34 -5.68
N GLU A 62 3.79 10.85 -6.07
CA GLU A 62 2.58 10.95 -5.27
C GLU A 62 1.77 9.65 -5.32
N ILE A 63 1.07 9.35 -4.23
CA ILE A 63 0.27 8.14 -4.11
C ILE A 63 -0.95 8.38 -3.22
N TYR A 64 -2.06 7.74 -3.53
CA TYR A 64 -3.20 7.69 -2.63
C TYR A 64 -3.02 6.56 -1.62
N ALA A 65 -3.07 6.91 -0.33
CA ALA A 65 -3.32 5.96 0.73
C ALA A 65 -4.84 5.81 0.87
N VAL A 66 -5.35 4.64 0.48
CA VAL A 66 -6.78 4.31 0.51
C VAL A 66 -7.06 3.52 1.78
N MET A 67 -8.06 3.94 2.55
CA MET A 67 -8.50 3.29 3.78
C MET A 67 -9.89 2.67 3.58
N GLU A 68 -10.46 2.03 4.61
CA GLU A 68 -11.88 1.62 4.59
C GLU A 68 -12.80 2.83 4.40
N GLU A 69 -12.48 3.93 5.07
CA GLU A 69 -13.23 5.19 4.99
C GLU A 69 -12.34 6.30 4.41
N GLY A 70 -12.52 6.55 3.11
CA GLY A 70 -11.86 7.64 2.41
C GLY A 70 -10.41 7.36 2.00
N GLU A 71 -9.75 8.40 1.53
CA GLU A 71 -8.39 8.34 0.99
C GLU A 71 -7.64 9.65 1.19
N LYS A 72 -6.31 9.58 1.17
CA LYS A 72 -5.44 10.74 1.25
C LYS A 72 -4.37 10.66 0.17
N LEU A 73 -4.29 11.71 -0.65
CA LEU A 73 -3.14 11.91 -1.53
C LEU A 73 -1.92 12.32 -0.69
N MET A 74 -0.87 11.52 -0.79
CA MET A 74 0.44 11.73 -0.17
C MET A 74 1.47 12.07 -1.25
N ARG A 75 2.43 12.92 -0.91
CA ARG A 75 3.54 13.35 -1.78
C ARG A 75 4.88 13.16 -1.10
N ALA A 76 5.97 13.28 -1.86
CA ALA A 76 7.33 13.20 -1.32
C ALA A 76 7.49 14.06 -0.04
N GLY A 77 7.95 13.42 1.03
CA GLY A 77 8.07 13.99 2.37
C GLY A 77 6.92 13.66 3.33
N ASP A 78 5.75 13.26 2.82
CA ASP A 78 4.63 12.84 3.67
C ASP A 78 4.92 11.48 4.32
N VAL A 79 4.43 11.32 5.55
CA VAL A 79 4.54 10.09 6.33
C VAL A 79 3.16 9.69 6.84
N LEU A 80 2.76 8.46 6.56
CA LEU A 80 1.58 7.82 7.15
C LEU A 80 2.05 6.81 8.19
N ILE A 81 1.40 6.84 9.36
CA ILE A 81 1.53 5.80 10.37
C ILE A 81 0.31 4.87 10.24
N GLN A 82 0.52 3.68 9.70
CA GLN A 82 -0.50 2.66 9.55
C GLN A 82 -0.42 1.69 10.74
N ARG A 83 -1.54 1.48 11.43
CA ARG A 83 -1.66 0.73 12.69
C ARG A 83 -2.41 -0.59 12.49
N GLY A 84 -2.09 -1.32 11.43
CA GLY A 84 -2.71 -2.60 11.09
C GLY A 84 -4.15 -2.51 10.60
N THR A 85 -4.64 -1.33 10.20
CA THR A 85 -5.96 -1.19 9.57
C THR A 85 -5.90 -1.56 8.10
N ALA A 86 -7.07 -1.86 7.53
CA ALA A 86 -7.21 -2.17 6.13
C ALA A 86 -6.83 -0.97 5.28
N HIS A 87 -5.91 -1.19 4.34
CA HIS A 87 -5.44 -0.14 3.46
C HIS A 87 -4.96 -0.66 2.10
N ALA A 88 -4.88 0.25 1.15
CA ALA A 88 -4.27 0.02 -0.15
C ALA A 88 -3.47 1.24 -0.61
N TRP A 89 -2.61 1.01 -1.59
CA TRP A 89 -1.74 2.01 -2.19
C TRP A 89 -2.11 2.16 -3.66
N SER A 90 -2.54 3.35 -4.05
CA SER A 90 -3.07 3.62 -5.39
C SER A 90 -2.28 4.74 -6.09
N ASN A 91 -1.48 4.38 -7.08
CA ASN A 91 -0.73 5.35 -7.89
C ASN A 91 -1.54 5.71 -9.14
N ARG A 92 -2.27 6.83 -9.06
CA ARG A 92 -3.11 7.36 -10.14
C ARG A 92 -2.39 8.41 -11.00
N SER A 93 -1.10 8.62 -10.75
CA SER A 93 -0.28 9.56 -11.52
C SER A 93 0.23 8.90 -12.80
N ASN A 94 1.04 9.63 -13.59
CA ASN A 94 1.73 9.09 -14.77
C ASN A 94 3.20 8.75 -14.50
N GLU A 95 3.67 8.88 -13.26
CA GLU A 95 5.05 8.66 -12.86
C GLU A 95 5.15 7.60 -11.76
N PHE A 96 6.35 7.05 -11.53
CA PHE A 96 6.57 6.15 -10.40
C PHE A 96 6.48 6.90 -9.06
N ALA A 97 5.86 6.25 -8.06
CA ALA A 97 5.91 6.66 -6.67
C ALA A 97 6.81 5.70 -5.88
N ARG A 98 7.78 6.23 -5.13
CA ARG A 98 8.68 5.44 -4.30
C ARG A 98 8.33 5.63 -2.83
N ILE A 99 8.12 4.53 -2.12
CA ILE A 99 7.75 4.55 -0.70
C ILE A 99 8.72 3.68 0.09
N CYS A 100 9.22 4.22 1.20
CA CYS A 100 9.92 3.45 2.23
C CYS A 100 8.92 3.05 3.31
N PHE A 101 8.78 1.74 3.53
CA PHE A 101 8.01 1.17 4.62
C PHE A 101 8.96 0.71 5.72
N VAL A 102 8.73 1.17 6.95
CA VAL A 102 9.31 0.57 8.15
C VAL A 102 8.22 -0.22 8.84
N LEU A 103 8.28 -1.54 8.73
CA LEU A 103 7.30 -2.47 9.29
C LEU A 103 7.82 -2.96 10.64
N ILE A 104 7.03 -2.74 11.69
CA ILE A 104 7.31 -3.18 13.04
C ILE A 104 6.28 -4.23 13.42
N ASP A 105 6.76 -5.45 13.67
CA ASP A 105 5.95 -6.59 14.09
C ASP A 105 5.07 -6.23 15.30
N GLY A 106 3.78 -6.58 15.22
CA GLY A 106 2.78 -6.20 16.21
C GLY A 106 1.71 -7.28 16.37
N LYS A 107 0.91 -7.17 17.43
CA LYS A 107 -0.29 -7.99 17.62
C LYS A 107 -1.49 -7.08 17.75
N ARG A 108 -2.60 -7.43 17.11
CA ARG A 108 -3.88 -6.77 17.35
C ARG A 108 -4.38 -7.23 18.72
N GLY A 109 -4.79 -6.28 19.56
CA GLY A 109 -5.42 -6.54 20.86
C GLY A 109 -6.90 -6.81 20.71
#